data_AF-A0A379WKH0-F1
#
_entry.id   AF-A0A379WKH0-F1
#
_cell.length_a   1.000
_cell.length_b   1.000
_cell.length_c   1.000
_cell.angle_alpha   90.00
_cell.angle_beta   90.00
_cell.angle_gamma   90.00
#
_symmetry.space_group_name_H-M   'P 1'
#
loop_
_entity.id
_entity.type
_entity.pdbx_description
1 polymer ?
#
loop_
_entity_poly.entity_id
_entity_poly.type
_entity_poly.pdbx_seq_one_letter_code
_entity_poly.pdbx_strand_id
1 'polypeptide(L)'
;MIQLPSGATQERTQKVLDQVTHYYLNNEKANVESVFTVNGFSFSGQGQNSGMAFVSLKPWEERNGEENSVEAVIARATRAFSQIRDGLVFPFNMPAIVELGTATGFDFELIDQGGLGHDALTKARNQLLGMVAKHPDLLVRVRPNGLEDTPQFKLDVDQEKAQALRCFAV
;
A
#
# COMPACT_ATOMS: atom_id res chain seq x y z
N MET A 1 0.26 -1.97 -6.43
CA MET A 1 0.42 -1.94 -4.97
C MET A 1 -0.82 -2.54 -4.31
N ILE A 2 -0.64 -3.31 -3.24
CA ILE A 2 -1.70 -3.98 -2.48
C ILE A 2 -1.54 -3.58 -1.00
N GLN A 3 -2.62 -3.09 -0.38
CA GLN A 3 -2.65 -2.72 1.03
C GLN A 3 -3.92 -3.25 1.68
N LEU A 4 -3.78 -4.22 2.58
CA LEU A 4 -4.88 -4.73 3.40
C LEU A 4 -5.01 -3.91 4.69
N PRO A 5 -6.17 -3.97 5.37
CA PRO A 5 -6.38 -3.34 6.67
C PRO A 5 -5.33 -3.74 7.71
N SER A 6 -5.15 -2.87 8.70
CA SER A 6 -4.30 -3.14 9.86
C SER A 6 -4.65 -4.48 10.52
N GLY A 7 -3.63 -5.27 10.89
CA GLY A 7 -3.79 -6.59 11.49
C GLY A 7 -4.10 -7.73 10.50
N ALA A 8 -4.17 -7.47 9.19
CA ALA A 8 -4.27 -8.55 8.21
C ALA A 8 -2.98 -9.39 8.17
N THR A 9 -3.15 -10.71 8.09
CA THR A 9 -2.05 -11.67 8.06
C THR A 9 -1.44 -11.77 6.67
N GLN A 10 -0.19 -12.26 6.61
CA GLN A 10 0.51 -12.53 5.35
C GLN A 10 -0.28 -13.48 4.43
N GLU A 11 -1.04 -14.43 5.01
CA GLU A 11 -1.90 -15.35 4.26
C GLU A 11 -3.07 -14.63 3.56
N ARG A 12 -3.70 -13.66 4.23
CA ARG A 12 -4.77 -12.86 3.61
C ARG A 12 -4.22 -11.99 2.48
N THR A 13 -3.06 -11.39 2.70
CA THR A 13 -2.37 -10.62 1.66
C THR A 13 -2.02 -11.51 0.47
N GLN A 14 -1.58 -12.75 0.70
CA GLN A 14 -1.31 -13.71 -0.37
C GLN A 14 -2.55 -14.00 -1.20
N LYS A 15 -3.72 -14.22 -0.58
CA LYS A 15 -4.97 -14.46 -1.32
C LYS A 15 -5.33 -13.30 -2.25
N VAL A 16 -5.10 -12.06 -1.84
CA VAL A 16 -5.32 -10.90 -2.70
C VAL A 16 -4.28 -10.84 -3.82
N LEU A 17 -3.00 -11.13 -3.55
CA LEU A 17 -1.96 -11.22 -4.57
C LEU A 17 -2.26 -12.30 -5.61
N ASP A 18 -2.82 -13.43 -5.19
CA ASP A 18 -3.22 -14.52 -6.08
C ASP A 18 -4.40 -14.09 -6.97
N GLN A 19 -5.37 -13.35 -6.44
CA GLN A 19 -6.46 -12.76 -7.24
C GLN A 19 -5.94 -11.77 -8.29
N VAL A 20 -5.00 -10.91 -7.89
CA VAL A 20 -4.35 -9.95 -8.80
C VAL A 20 -3.58 -10.67 -9.90
N THR A 21 -2.79 -11.68 -9.54
CA THR A 21 -2.05 -12.52 -10.48
C THR A 21 -3.00 -13.23 -11.44
N HIS A 22 -4.08 -13.82 -10.93
CA HIS A 22 -5.08 -14.50 -11.73
C HIS A 22 -5.76 -13.55 -12.74
N TYR A 23 -6.14 -12.35 -12.32
CA TYR A 23 -6.70 -11.35 -13.22
C TYR A 23 -5.74 -11.03 -14.37
N TYR A 24 -4.48 -10.73 -14.07
CA TYR A 24 -3.52 -10.35 -15.10
C TYR A 24 -3.19 -11.49 -16.05
N LEU A 25 -3.03 -12.71 -15.54
CA LEU A 25 -2.69 -13.86 -16.37
C LEU A 25 -3.85 -14.40 -17.21
N ASN A 26 -5.11 -14.14 -16.81
CA ASN A 26 -6.28 -14.68 -17.53
C ASN A 26 -7.05 -13.60 -18.29
N ASN A 27 -7.41 -12.49 -17.63
CA ASN A 27 -8.22 -11.43 -18.24
C ASN A 27 -7.39 -10.49 -19.12
N GLU A 28 -6.11 -10.29 -18.78
CA GLU A 28 -5.18 -9.43 -19.53
C GLU A 28 -4.11 -10.23 -20.28
N LYS A 29 -4.35 -11.53 -20.55
CA LYS A 29 -3.39 -12.44 -21.20
C LYS A 29 -2.85 -11.97 -22.57
N ALA A 30 -3.61 -11.11 -23.26
CA ALA A 30 -3.19 -10.52 -24.53
C ALA A 30 -2.08 -9.47 -24.32
N ASN A 31 -2.03 -8.85 -23.13
CA ASN A 31 -1.16 -7.74 -22.80
C ASN A 31 -0.03 -8.11 -21.83
N VAL A 32 -0.29 -9.05 -20.93
CA VAL A 32 0.63 -9.43 -19.84
C VAL A 32 1.49 -10.61 -20.27
N GLU A 33 2.79 -10.48 -20.05
CA GLU A 33 3.78 -11.54 -20.25
C GLU A 33 4.01 -12.32 -18.95
N SER A 34 4.22 -11.60 -17.83
CA SER A 34 4.47 -12.22 -16.54
C SER A 34 4.05 -11.33 -15.37
N VAL A 35 3.81 -11.95 -14.23
CA VAL A 35 3.47 -11.27 -12.98
C VAL A 35 4.39 -11.79 -11.88
N PHE A 36 5.10 -10.87 -11.22
CA PHE A 36 5.94 -11.17 -10.07
C PHE A 36 5.38 -10.46 -8.84
N THR A 37 4.97 -11.22 -7.82
CA THR A 37 4.39 -10.68 -6.59
C THR A 37 5.35 -10.76 -5.41
N VAL A 38 5.37 -9.71 -4.60
CA VAL A 38 6.10 -9.63 -3.34
C VAL A 38 5.09 -9.47 -2.22
N ASN A 39 5.13 -10.39 -1.24
CA ASN A 39 4.29 -10.37 -0.06
C ASN A 39 5.11 -9.91 1.15
N GLY A 40 4.62 -8.92 1.89
CA GLY A 40 5.32 -8.34 3.05
C GLY A 40 5.98 -6.98 2.78
N PHE A 41 6.04 -6.54 1.52
CA PHE A 41 6.69 -5.30 1.12
C PHE A 41 5.90 -4.54 0.06
N SER A 42 5.88 -3.21 0.18
CA SER A 42 5.42 -2.30 -0.85
C SER A 42 6.13 -0.93 -0.72
N PHE A 43 5.91 -0.02 -1.66
CA PHE A 43 6.47 1.33 -1.57
C PHE A 43 5.97 2.17 -0.37
N SER A 44 4.87 1.80 0.28
CA SER A 44 4.40 2.46 1.52
C SER A 44 4.99 1.87 2.80
N GLY A 45 5.75 0.78 2.71
CA GLY A 45 6.39 0.15 3.87
C GLY A 45 6.38 -1.38 3.85
N GLN A 46 6.91 -1.92 4.95
CA GLN A 46 7.03 -3.35 5.23
C GLN A 46 5.95 -3.77 6.23
N GLY A 47 5.27 -4.88 5.99
CA GLY A 47 4.21 -5.37 6.87
C GLY A 47 3.45 -6.56 6.29
N GLN A 48 2.90 -7.42 7.16
CA GLN A 48 2.13 -8.60 6.72
C GLN A 48 0.89 -8.25 5.88
N ASN A 49 0.35 -7.05 6.05
CA ASN A 49 -0.80 -6.52 5.31
C ASN A 49 -0.40 -5.77 4.02
N SER A 50 0.89 -5.75 3.66
CA SER A 50 1.41 -5.00 2.51
C SER A 50 1.94 -5.92 1.43
N GLY A 51 1.69 -5.58 0.17
CA GLY A 51 2.16 -6.35 -0.97
C GLY A 51 2.32 -5.53 -2.24
N MET A 52 3.04 -6.09 -3.19
CA MET A 52 3.30 -5.48 -4.48
C MET A 52 3.28 -6.53 -5.59
N ALA A 53 2.85 -6.12 -6.78
CA ALA A 53 2.90 -6.94 -7.97
C ALA A 53 3.58 -6.13 -9.08
N PHE A 54 4.62 -6.70 -9.66
CA PHE A 54 5.28 -6.23 -10.86
C PHE A 54 4.70 -6.98 -12.04
N VAL A 55 4.08 -6.25 -12.95
CA VAL A 55 3.44 -6.81 -14.14
C VAL A 55 4.30 -6.45 -15.34
N SER A 56 4.93 -7.46 -15.93
CA SER A 56 5.66 -7.31 -17.18
C SER A 56 4.66 -7.43 -18.33
N LEU A 57 4.60 -6.41 -19.16
CA LEU A 57 3.78 -6.42 -20.37
C LEU A 57 4.57 -7.01 -21.54
N LYS A 58 3.83 -7.50 -22.53
CA LYS A 58 4.38 -7.93 -23.81
C LYS A 58 5.00 -6.77 -24.57
N PRO A 59 5.91 -7.04 -25.54
CA PRO A 59 6.43 -6.04 -26.45
C PRO A 59 5.31 -5.23 -27.11
N TRP A 60 5.56 -3.96 -27.42
CA TRP A 60 4.53 -3.06 -27.97
C TRP A 60 4.00 -3.56 -29.32
N GLU A 61 4.82 -4.25 -30.09
CA GLU A 61 4.52 -4.85 -31.39
C GLU A 61 3.43 -5.94 -31.29
N GLU A 62 3.33 -6.60 -30.12
CA GLU A 62 2.33 -7.62 -29.82
C GLU A 62 1.05 -7.04 -29.20
N ARG A 63 1.06 -5.75 -28.84
CA ARG A 63 -0.03 -5.02 -28.16
C ARG A 63 -0.60 -3.91 -29.04
N ASN A 64 -1.19 -4.31 -30.17
CA ASN A 64 -1.80 -3.38 -31.11
C ASN A 64 -3.11 -2.78 -30.57
N GLY A 65 -3.37 -1.50 -30.84
CA GLY A 65 -4.60 -0.80 -30.45
C GLY A 65 -4.49 -0.04 -29.13
N GLU A 66 -5.21 1.09 -29.02
CA GLU A 66 -5.20 1.94 -27.83
C GLU A 66 -5.73 1.21 -26.59
N GLU A 67 -6.58 0.21 -26.77
CA GLU A 67 -7.10 -0.66 -25.71
C GLU A 67 -6.04 -1.54 -25.04
N ASN A 68 -4.90 -1.73 -25.70
CA ASN A 68 -3.77 -2.53 -25.22
C ASN A 68 -2.63 -1.66 -24.69
N SER A 69 -2.85 -0.34 -24.62
CA SER A 69 -1.97 0.61 -23.92
C SER A 69 -1.91 0.31 -22.42
N VAL A 70 -0.83 0.78 -21.79
CA VAL A 70 -0.62 0.61 -20.35
C VAL A 70 -1.74 1.30 -19.57
N GLU A 71 -2.14 2.48 -20.03
CA GLU A 71 -3.20 3.30 -19.45
C GLU A 71 -4.55 2.58 -19.51
N ALA A 72 -4.89 1.94 -20.64
CA ALA A 72 -6.12 1.17 -20.79
C ALA A 72 -6.13 -0.09 -19.90
N VAL A 73 -5.00 -0.80 -19.80
CA VAL A 73 -4.85 -1.94 -18.90
C VAL A 73 -5.01 -1.51 -17.43
N ILE A 74 -4.39 -0.40 -17.03
CA ILE A 74 -4.52 0.18 -15.68
C ILE A 74 -5.98 0.56 -15.40
N ALA A 75 -6.68 1.19 -16.34
CA ALA A 75 -8.08 1.58 -16.16
C ALA A 75 -9.00 0.37 -15.95
N ARG A 76 -8.82 -0.70 -16.72
CA ARG A 76 -9.58 -1.96 -16.55
C ARG A 76 -9.24 -2.65 -15.23
N ALA A 77 -7.95 -2.77 -14.91
CA ALA A 77 -7.48 -3.36 -13.67
C ALA A 77 -8.00 -2.59 -12.44
N THR A 78 -7.98 -1.26 -12.47
CA THR A 78 -8.51 -0.41 -11.38
C THR A 78 -10.00 -0.69 -11.16
N ARG A 79 -10.78 -0.83 -12.24
CA ARG A 79 -12.21 -1.17 -12.14
C ARG A 79 -12.40 -2.57 -11.57
N ALA A 80 -11.65 -3.57 -12.05
CA ALA A 80 -11.76 -4.94 -11.56
C ALA A 80 -11.38 -5.03 -10.07
N PHE A 81 -10.27 -4.41 -9.67
CA PHE A 81 -9.78 -4.50 -8.30
C PHE A 81 -10.56 -3.67 -7.29
N SER A 82 -11.34 -2.68 -7.74
CA SER A 82 -12.31 -2.00 -6.85
C SER A 82 -13.35 -2.96 -6.23
N GLN A 83 -13.52 -4.16 -6.80
CA GLN A 83 -14.41 -5.19 -6.28
C GLN A 83 -13.78 -6.03 -5.15
N ILE A 84 -12.46 -5.92 -4.94
CA ILE A 84 -11.75 -6.60 -3.87
C ILE A 84 -12.09 -5.90 -2.55
N ARG A 85 -12.83 -6.58 -1.68
CA ARG A 85 -13.24 -6.04 -0.38
C ARG A 85 -12.17 -6.13 0.69
N ASP A 86 -11.25 -7.08 0.55
CA ASP A 86 -10.32 -7.44 1.62
C ASP A 86 -9.10 -6.52 1.71
N GLY A 87 -8.90 -5.64 0.73
CA GLY A 87 -7.81 -4.68 0.68
C GLY A 87 -7.89 -3.72 -0.51
N LEU A 88 -7.14 -2.64 -0.43
CA LEU A 88 -7.00 -1.66 -1.49
C LEU A 88 -5.90 -2.10 -2.46
N VAL A 89 -6.23 -2.15 -3.75
CA VAL A 89 -5.27 -2.49 -4.80
C VAL A 89 -5.22 -1.35 -5.80
N PHE A 90 -4.04 -0.76 -5.95
CA PHE A 90 -3.80 0.38 -6.83
C PHE A 90 -2.77 0.00 -7.90
N PRO A 91 -3.21 -0.23 -9.15
CA PRO A 91 -2.34 -0.29 -10.32
C PRO A 91 -1.90 1.13 -10.71
N PHE A 92 -0.62 1.30 -11.03
CA PHE A 92 -0.10 2.54 -11.59
C PHE A 92 1.11 2.24 -12.45
N ASN A 93 1.38 3.10 -13.43
CA ASN A 93 2.60 3.03 -14.24
C ASN A 93 3.72 3.77 -13.50
N MET A 94 4.92 3.23 -13.49
CA MET A 94 6.07 3.95 -12.95
C MET A 94 6.46 5.08 -13.92
N PRO A 95 6.82 6.28 -13.42
CA PRO A 95 7.30 7.34 -14.29
C PRO A 95 8.63 6.96 -14.95
N ALA A 96 8.93 7.55 -16.11
CA ALA A 96 10.13 7.24 -16.90
C ALA A 96 11.46 7.59 -16.19
N ILE A 97 11.42 8.46 -15.18
CA ILE A 97 12.58 8.85 -14.36
C ILE A 97 12.21 8.59 -12.90
N VAL A 98 12.79 7.53 -12.33
CA VAL A 98 12.49 7.06 -10.96
C VAL A 98 12.88 8.10 -9.91
N GLU A 99 13.93 8.89 -10.17
CA GLU A 99 14.47 9.90 -9.25
C GLU A 99 13.58 11.16 -9.09
N LEU A 100 12.59 11.37 -9.97
CA LEU A 100 11.64 12.48 -9.85
C LEU A 100 10.46 12.16 -8.92
N GLY A 101 10.44 10.97 -8.32
CA GLY A 101 9.35 10.52 -7.46
C GLY A 101 8.12 10.03 -8.24
N THR A 102 7.34 9.16 -7.62
CA THR A 102 6.19 8.48 -8.25
C THR A 102 4.88 9.28 -8.19
N ALA A 103 4.91 10.48 -7.61
CA ALA A 103 3.75 11.35 -7.49
C ALA A 103 4.02 12.68 -8.20
N THR A 104 3.27 12.95 -9.27
CA THR A 104 3.13 14.32 -9.76
C THR A 104 2.35 15.13 -8.72
N GLY A 105 2.88 16.29 -8.32
CA GLY A 105 2.24 17.15 -7.31
C GLY A 105 3.26 17.70 -6.32
N PHE A 106 2.99 17.47 -5.03
CA PHE A 106 3.83 17.94 -3.93
C PHE A 106 4.11 16.78 -2.96
N ASP A 107 5.22 16.92 -2.24
CA ASP A 107 5.50 16.14 -1.03
C ASP A 107 5.37 17.08 0.18
N PHE A 108 4.83 16.58 1.28
CA PHE A 108 4.53 17.38 2.47
C PHE A 108 4.79 16.59 3.73
N GLU A 109 5.65 17.14 4.58
CA GLU A 109 5.98 16.58 5.89
C GLU A 109 5.30 17.37 7.01
N LEU A 110 4.48 16.68 7.80
CA LEU A 110 3.86 17.27 8.99
C LEU A 110 4.75 16.99 10.21
N ILE A 111 5.23 18.06 10.85
CA ILE A 111 6.22 17.97 11.94
C ILE A 111 5.60 18.41 13.26
N ASP A 112 5.78 17.60 14.31
CA ASP A 112 5.54 18.00 15.69
C ASP A 112 6.75 18.77 16.24
N GLN A 113 6.69 20.11 16.20
CA GLN A 113 7.73 20.98 16.76
C GLN A 113 7.59 21.19 18.27
N GLY A 114 6.42 20.89 18.85
CA GLY A 114 6.10 21.13 20.25
C GLY A 114 6.37 19.94 21.17
N GLY A 115 6.67 18.76 20.60
CA GLY A 115 6.79 17.53 21.36
C GLY A 115 5.45 17.08 21.95
N LEU A 116 4.34 17.33 21.25
CA LEU A 116 2.99 16.97 21.65
C LEU A 116 2.74 15.45 21.61
N GLY A 117 3.58 14.71 20.87
CA GLY A 117 3.56 13.26 20.78
C GLY A 117 2.69 12.72 19.63
N HIS A 118 2.78 11.39 19.47
CA HIS A 118 2.21 10.65 18.33
C HIS A 118 0.70 10.89 18.13
N ASP A 119 -0.11 10.76 19.18
CA ASP A 119 -1.56 10.91 19.09
C ASP A 119 -2.00 12.31 18.62
N ALA A 120 -1.28 13.35 19.08
CA ALA A 120 -1.57 14.73 18.71
C ALA A 120 -1.21 14.98 17.23
N LEU A 121 -0.05 14.47 16.79
CA LEU A 121 0.38 14.56 15.40
C LEU A 121 -0.57 13.82 14.45
N THR A 122 -1.02 12.62 14.83
CA THR A 122 -1.99 11.82 14.06
C THR A 122 -3.33 12.53 13.94
N LYS A 123 -3.82 13.17 15.01
CA LYS A 123 -5.05 13.99 14.95
C LYS A 123 -4.88 15.20 14.02
N ALA A 124 -3.74 15.90 14.10
CA ALA A 124 -3.45 17.04 13.24
C ALA A 124 -3.39 16.63 11.75
N ARG A 125 -2.74 15.50 11.44
CA ARG A 125 -2.72 14.89 10.10
C ARG A 125 -4.14 14.64 9.58
N ASN A 126 -4.98 13.99 10.38
CA ASN A 126 -6.35 13.67 9.98
C ASN A 126 -7.22 14.93 9.81
N GLN A 127 -7.00 15.95 10.64
CA GLN A 127 -7.65 17.25 10.49
C GLN A 127 -7.23 17.94 9.18
N LEU A 128 -5.94 17.96 8.86
CA LEU A 128 -5.42 18.49 7.59
C LEU A 128 -6.06 17.76 6.41
N LEU A 129 -6.07 16.43 6.39
CA LEU A 129 -6.70 15.65 5.33
C LEU A 129 -8.22 15.92 5.21
N GLY A 130 -8.91 16.08 6.35
CA GLY A 130 -10.32 16.44 6.37
C GLY A 130 -10.60 17.86 5.85
N MET A 131 -9.67 18.80 6.03
CA MET A 131 -9.75 20.15 5.44
C MET A 131 -9.46 20.12 3.94
N VAL A 132 -8.44 19.37 3.52
CA VAL A 132 -8.07 19.19 2.11
C VAL A 132 -9.23 18.59 1.31
N ALA A 133 -9.94 17.61 1.88
CA ALA A 133 -11.10 16.99 1.23
C ALA A 133 -12.24 17.97 0.90
N LYS A 134 -12.29 19.16 1.53
CA LYS A 134 -13.28 20.22 1.25
C LYS A 134 -12.91 21.09 0.05
N HIS A 135 -11.70 20.96 -0.49
CA HIS A 135 -11.19 21.73 -1.63
C HIS A 135 -10.83 20.82 -2.82
N PRO A 136 -11.78 20.03 -3.34
CA PRO A 136 -11.53 19.11 -4.45
C PRO A 136 -11.22 19.84 -5.78
N ASP A 137 -11.51 21.13 -5.86
CA ASP A 137 -11.21 22.03 -6.97
C ASP A 137 -9.72 22.39 -7.07
N LEU A 138 -8.99 22.34 -5.96
CA LEU A 138 -7.56 22.70 -5.89
C LEU A 138 -6.66 21.51 -5.60
N LEU A 139 -7.11 20.57 -4.77
CA LEU A 139 -6.30 19.47 -4.25
C LEU A 139 -6.94 18.14 -4.63
N VAL A 140 -6.15 17.28 -5.27
CA VAL A 140 -6.63 16.02 -5.83
C VAL A 140 -5.73 14.88 -5.35
N ARG A 141 -6.34 13.79 -4.87
CA ARG A 141 -5.64 12.54 -4.46
C ARG A 141 -4.59 12.70 -3.35
N VAL A 142 -4.77 13.68 -2.46
CA VAL A 142 -3.91 13.85 -1.27
C VAL A 142 -4.12 12.66 -0.33
N ARG A 143 -3.02 12.04 0.09
CA ARG A 143 -3.01 10.82 0.92
C ARG A 143 -1.83 10.83 1.89
N PRO A 144 -1.97 10.22 3.08
CA PRO A 144 -0.83 10.01 3.97
C PRO A 144 0.13 8.96 3.38
N ASN A 145 1.43 9.13 3.62
CA ASN A 145 2.48 8.19 3.21
C ASN A 145 2.87 7.19 4.32
N GLY A 146 2.28 7.31 5.52
CA GLY A 146 2.56 6.45 6.67
C GLY A 146 1.57 5.29 6.82
N LEU A 147 1.88 4.38 7.74
CA LEU A 147 0.96 3.35 8.21
C LEU A 147 0.08 3.91 9.33
N GLU A 148 -1.18 3.46 9.38
CA GLU A 148 -2.05 3.71 10.54
C GLU A 148 -1.60 2.88 11.74
N ASP A 149 -1.98 3.34 12.93
CA ASP A 149 -1.69 2.61 14.16
C ASP A 149 -2.29 1.20 14.12
N THR A 150 -1.52 0.26 14.65
CA THR A 150 -1.88 -1.15 14.67
C THR A 150 -2.01 -1.65 16.12
N PRO A 151 -2.95 -2.55 16.42
CA PRO A 151 -3.01 -3.18 17.73
C PRO A 151 -1.71 -3.91 18.03
N GLN A 152 -1.09 -3.61 19.16
CA GLN A 152 0.12 -4.27 19.63
C GLN A 152 -0.18 -5.06 20.90
N PHE A 153 0.42 -6.25 21.01
CA PHE A 153 0.39 -7.02 22.24
C PHE A 153 1.60 -6.66 23.09
N LYS A 154 1.36 -5.97 24.21
CA LYS A 154 2.42 -5.64 25.17
C LYS A 154 2.50 -6.72 26.24
N LEU A 155 3.64 -7.42 26.28
CA LEU A 155 3.95 -8.35 27.36
C LEU A 155 4.62 -7.58 28.50
N ASP A 156 3.86 -7.30 29.55
CA ASP A 156 4.40 -6.73 30.78
C ASP A 156 4.83 -7.86 31.73
N VAL A 157 6.15 -7.96 31.94
CA VAL A 157 6.76 -8.98 32.81
C VAL A 157 6.89 -8.42 34.23
N ASP A 158 6.34 -9.14 35.19
CA ASP A 158 6.54 -8.88 36.62
C ASP A 158 7.97 -9.25 37.00
N GLN A 159 8.82 -8.24 37.12
CA GLN A 159 10.23 -8.39 37.44
C GLN A 159 10.45 -8.90 38.87
N GLU A 160 9.62 -8.50 39.84
CA GLU A 160 9.74 -8.93 41.23
C GLU A 160 9.46 -10.42 41.35
N LYS A 161 8.39 -10.88 40.69
CA LYS A 161 8.04 -12.30 40.64
C LYS A 161 9.06 -13.12 39.86
N ALA A 162 9.58 -12.59 38.75
CA ALA A 162 10.64 -13.24 37.99
C ALA A 162 11.91 -13.44 38.83
N GLN A 163 12.31 -12.44 39.61
CA GLN A 163 13.44 -12.53 40.55
C GLN A 163 13.18 -13.53 41.68
N ALA A 164 12.00 -13.47 42.31
CA ALA A 164 11.62 -14.38 43.39
C ALA A 164 11.61 -15.86 42.95
N LEU A 165 11.21 -16.12 41.70
CA LEU A 165 11.18 -17.45 41.10
C LEU A 165 12.49 -17.86 40.39
N ARG A 166 13.52 -17.00 40.40
CA ARG A 166 14.81 -17.18 39.69
C ARG A 166 14.67 -17.42 38.18
N CYS A 167 13.65 -16.84 37.55
CA CYS A 167 13.50 -16.83 36.10
C CYS A 167 14.25 -15.61 35.52
N PHE A 168 15.53 -15.79 35.20
CA PHE A 168 16.29 -14.82 34.42
C PHE A 168 16.34 -15.26 32.95
N ALA A 169 16.13 -14.34 32.03
CA ALA A 169 16.49 -14.56 30.63
C ALA A 169 18.02 -14.60 30.55
N VAL A 170 18.57 -15.74 30.13
CA VAL A 170 20.00 -15.88 29.79
C VAL A 170 20.23 -15.25 28.42
#